data_AF-A0A800APM1-F1
#
_entry.id   AF-A0A800APM1-F1
#
_cell.length_a   1.000
_cell.length_b   1.000
_cell.length_c   1.000
_cell.angle_alpha   90.00
_cell.angle_beta   90.00
_cell.angle_gamma   90.00
#
_symmetry.space_group_name_H-M   'P 1'
#
loop_
_entity.id
_entity.type
_entity.pdbx_description
1 polymer ?
#
loop_
_entity_poly.entity_id
_entity_poly.type
_entity_poly.pdbx_seq_one_letter_code
_entity_poly.pdbx_strand_id
1 'polypeptide(L)'
;MRLKPLKIGKYEIKYPIIQGGMGVGISWDRLAGAVSKEGGLGVISTVGTGYYENKRYIEKEITGRPLDTKNFYSKKALFKIFENARKICGDAPLGANVLYAINDYGRVVRDSCEAGANIIITGAGLPTNMPEFTEGFDVALVPIVSSAKALKIICKRWEKRYNRVPDAVIVEGPLSGGHQGFTYEQCFM
;
A
#
# COMPACT_ATOMS: atom_id res chain seq x y z
N MET A 1 26.73 13.28 1.74
CA MET A 1 25.55 13.99 2.29
C MET A 1 24.70 12.98 3.06
N ARG A 2 24.37 13.21 4.34
CA ARG A 2 23.47 12.32 5.09
C ARG A 2 22.03 12.78 4.82
N LEU A 3 21.23 11.94 4.17
CA LEU A 3 19.82 12.23 3.92
C LEU A 3 19.10 12.39 5.26
N LYS A 4 18.24 13.41 5.38
CA LYS A 4 17.44 13.64 6.59
C LYS A 4 16.33 12.58 6.70
N PRO A 5 15.95 12.15 7.92
CA PRO A 5 14.79 11.28 8.11
C PRO A 5 13.52 11.85 7.47
N LEU A 6 12.66 10.98 6.96
CA LEU A 6 11.37 11.35 6.38
C LEU A 6 10.26 11.15 7.41
N LYS A 7 9.42 12.17 7.60
CA LYS A 7 8.24 12.07 8.48
C LYS A 7 6.99 11.82 7.63
N ILE A 8 6.21 10.81 8.01
CA ILE A 8 4.90 10.50 7.40
C ILE A 8 3.88 10.35 8.54
N GLY A 9 2.97 11.31 8.68
CA GLY A 9 2.08 11.39 9.84
C GLY A 9 2.89 11.44 11.15
N LYS A 10 2.65 10.47 12.04
CA LYS A 10 3.40 10.31 13.31
C LYS A 10 4.69 9.48 13.18
N TYR A 11 4.93 8.85 12.04
CA TYR A 11 6.05 7.92 11.85
C TYR A 11 7.28 8.63 11.29
N GLU A 12 8.45 8.27 11.79
CA GLU A 12 9.75 8.75 11.31
C GLU A 12 10.52 7.60 10.66
N ILE A 13 10.87 7.77 9.38
CA ILE A 13 11.65 6.81 8.61
C ILE A 13 13.11 7.28 8.59
N LYS A 14 13.97 6.53 9.29
CA LYS A 14 15.38 6.88 9.56
C LYS A 14 16.16 7.17 8.28
N TYR A 15 16.05 6.28 7.30
CA TYR A 15 16.58 6.48 5.96
C TYR A 15 15.38 6.77 5.05
N PRO A 16 15.33 7.90 4.32
CA PRO A 16 14.17 8.29 3.52
C PRO A 16 14.08 7.44 2.23
N ILE A 17 13.98 6.13 2.42
CA ILE A 17 13.91 5.08 1.43
C ILE A 17 12.62 4.31 1.71
N ILE A 18 11.76 4.25 0.70
CA ILE A 18 10.52 3.48 0.73
C ILE A 18 10.67 2.40 -0.33
N GLN A 19 10.56 1.13 0.06
CA GLN A 19 10.49 0.03 -0.89
C GLN A 19 9.07 -0.02 -1.46
N GLY A 20 8.92 0.04 -2.80
CA GLY A 20 7.60 0.10 -3.44
C GLY A 20 6.81 -1.20 -3.37
N GLY A 21 5.51 -1.15 -3.10
CA GLY A 21 4.65 -2.34 -2.94
C GLY A 21 4.33 -3.07 -4.25
N MET A 22 5.23 -3.94 -4.70
CA MET A 22 5.10 -4.80 -5.89
C MET A 22 4.31 -6.09 -5.62
N GLY A 23 3.26 -6.33 -6.40
CA GLY A 23 2.33 -7.45 -6.23
C GLY A 23 2.87 -8.83 -6.60
N VAL A 24 2.03 -9.85 -6.44
CA VAL A 24 2.30 -11.25 -6.85
C VAL A 24 3.57 -11.82 -6.19
N GLY A 25 3.76 -11.52 -4.91
CA GLY A 25 4.78 -12.15 -4.08
C GLY A 25 6.14 -11.47 -4.01
N ILE A 26 6.33 -10.35 -4.71
CA ILE A 26 7.62 -9.63 -4.69
C ILE A 26 7.83 -8.91 -3.35
N SER A 27 6.80 -8.20 -2.86
CA SER A 27 6.90 -7.38 -1.64
C SER A 27 5.98 -7.86 -0.53
N TRP A 28 6.26 -9.03 0.02
CA TRP A 28 5.59 -9.54 1.22
C TRP A 28 6.51 -9.45 2.44
N ASP A 29 6.26 -10.31 3.42
CA ASP A 29 6.81 -10.29 4.76
C ASP A 29 8.33 -10.20 4.82
N ARG A 30 9.03 -11.03 4.03
CA ARG A 30 10.50 -11.07 4.05
C ARG A 30 11.12 -9.76 3.59
N LEU A 31 10.70 -9.25 2.43
CA LEU A 31 11.27 -8.02 1.87
C LEU A 31 10.84 -6.80 2.68
N ALA A 32 9.54 -6.62 2.93
CA ALA A 32 9.03 -5.46 3.65
C ALA A 32 9.51 -5.44 5.12
N GLY A 33 9.55 -6.60 5.77
CA GLY A 33 10.10 -6.74 7.12
C GLY A 33 11.59 -6.39 7.16
N ALA A 34 12.39 -6.91 6.23
CA ALA A 34 13.82 -6.61 6.18
C ALA A 34 14.10 -5.12 5.94
N VAL A 35 13.41 -4.49 4.97
CA VAL A 35 13.57 -3.05 4.70
C VAL A 35 13.24 -2.21 5.92
N SER A 36 12.15 -2.54 6.63
CA SER A 36 11.73 -1.80 7.81
C SER A 36 12.69 -1.98 8.98
N LYS A 37 13.22 -3.20 9.16
CA LYS A 37 14.26 -3.51 10.15
C LYS A 37 15.53 -2.67 9.93
N GLU A 38 15.92 -2.47 8.67
CA GLU A 38 17.10 -1.68 8.31
C GLU A 38 16.85 -0.15 8.33
N GLY A 39 15.65 0.30 8.73
CA GLY A 39 15.34 1.72 8.93
C GLY A 39 14.78 2.46 7.71
N GLY A 40 14.44 1.73 6.64
CA GLY A 40 13.56 2.23 5.57
C GLY A 40 12.08 1.99 5.90
N LEU A 41 11.19 2.28 4.95
CA LEU A 41 9.79 1.86 5.01
C LEU A 41 9.58 0.66 4.08
N GLY A 42 9.35 -0.51 4.65
CA GLY A 42 8.90 -1.67 3.89
C GLY A 42 7.41 -1.59 3.61
N VAL A 43 7.00 -1.96 2.39
CA VAL A 43 5.61 -1.88 1.95
C VAL A 43 5.15 -3.23 1.44
N ILE A 44 4.14 -3.78 2.09
CA ILE A 44 3.50 -5.04 1.72
C ILE A 44 2.50 -4.79 0.60
N SER A 45 2.61 -5.49 -0.53
CA SER A 45 1.55 -5.45 -1.55
C SER A 45 0.40 -6.39 -1.18
N THR A 46 -0.83 -5.86 -1.21
CA THR A 46 -2.05 -6.67 -1.03
C THR A 46 -2.43 -7.47 -2.27
N VAL A 47 -1.84 -7.14 -3.42
CA VAL A 47 -2.14 -7.78 -4.71
C VAL A 47 -1.65 -9.22 -4.70
N GLY A 48 -2.60 -10.15 -4.80
CA GLY A 48 -2.32 -11.57 -4.93
C GLY A 48 -1.94 -12.27 -3.63
N THR A 49 -2.28 -11.71 -2.46
CA THR A 49 -2.04 -12.38 -1.16
C THR A 49 -2.65 -13.79 -1.11
N GLY A 50 -3.69 -14.06 -1.90
CA GLY A 50 -4.23 -15.40 -2.12
C GLY A 50 -3.22 -16.45 -2.57
N TYR A 51 -2.11 -16.07 -3.21
CA TYR A 51 -1.07 -17.00 -3.63
C TYR A 51 -0.04 -17.31 -2.53
N TYR A 52 -0.11 -16.63 -1.39
CA TYR A 52 0.86 -16.78 -0.31
C TYR A 52 0.93 -18.22 0.22
N GLU A 53 2.16 -18.70 0.47
CA GLU A 53 2.45 -20.08 0.89
C GLU A 53 1.69 -21.14 0.08
N ASN A 54 1.79 -21.09 -1.25
CA ASN A 54 1.10 -22.01 -2.16
C ASN A 54 -0.43 -22.02 -1.96
N LYS A 55 -1.02 -20.85 -1.78
CA LYS A 55 -2.47 -20.65 -1.60
C LYS A 55 -3.04 -21.28 -0.32
N ARG A 56 -2.23 -21.49 0.72
CA ARG A 56 -2.66 -22.09 2.00
C ARG A 56 -3.83 -21.37 2.68
N TYR A 57 -4.02 -20.08 2.40
CA TYR A 57 -4.95 -19.21 3.11
C TYR A 57 -6.16 -18.80 2.27
N ILE A 58 -6.47 -19.54 1.21
CA ILE A 58 -7.70 -19.35 0.43
C ILE A 58 -8.69 -20.47 0.72
N GLU A 59 -9.95 -20.23 0.39
CA GLU A 59 -11.03 -21.21 0.57
C GLU A 59 -11.39 -21.89 -0.75
N LYS A 60 -11.26 -21.18 -1.87
CA LYS A 60 -11.64 -21.68 -3.19
C LYS A 60 -10.63 -21.28 -4.26
N GLU A 61 -10.37 -22.20 -5.17
CA GLU A 61 -9.62 -21.97 -6.40
C GLU A 61 -10.34 -22.56 -7.62
N ILE A 62 -10.01 -22.00 -8.78
CA ILE A 62 -10.42 -22.52 -10.09
C ILE A 62 -9.18 -22.56 -10.97
N THR A 63 -8.96 -23.69 -11.64
CA THR A 63 -7.79 -23.91 -12.54
C THR A 63 -6.45 -23.49 -11.91
N GLY A 64 -6.28 -23.79 -10.62
CA GLY A 64 -5.05 -23.48 -9.87
C GLY A 64 -4.89 -22.01 -9.47
N ARG A 65 -5.92 -21.17 -9.62
CA ARG A 65 -5.91 -19.74 -9.25
C ARG A 65 -6.97 -19.45 -8.18
N PRO A 66 -6.70 -18.55 -7.21
CA PRO A 66 -7.71 -18.09 -6.26
C PRO A 66 -8.99 -17.63 -6.99
N LEU A 67 -10.12 -18.22 -6.61
CA LEU A 67 -11.43 -17.87 -7.17
C LEU A 67 -11.87 -16.54 -6.57
N ASP A 68 -12.37 -15.58 -7.33
CA ASP A 68 -12.93 -14.31 -6.80
C ASP A 68 -11.95 -13.40 -6.01
N THR A 69 -12.48 -12.25 -5.58
CA THR A 69 -11.74 -11.18 -4.90
C THR A 69 -11.34 -11.54 -3.48
N LYS A 70 -12.16 -12.32 -2.76
CA LYS A 70 -11.89 -12.71 -1.38
C LYS A 70 -10.73 -13.69 -1.32
N ASN A 71 -10.61 -14.59 -2.29
CA ASN A 71 -9.46 -15.49 -2.34
C ASN A 71 -8.24 -14.80 -2.93
N PHE A 72 -8.36 -13.99 -3.99
CA PHE A 72 -7.21 -13.29 -4.58
C PHE A 72 -6.57 -12.27 -3.62
N TYR A 73 -7.41 -11.49 -2.90
CA TYR A 73 -7.03 -10.59 -1.81
C TYR A 73 -7.40 -11.23 -0.46
N SER A 74 -6.81 -12.41 -0.19
CA SER A 74 -7.08 -13.16 1.04
C SER A 74 -6.66 -12.37 2.27
N LYS A 75 -7.66 -12.09 3.13
CA LYS A 75 -7.47 -11.47 4.45
C LYS A 75 -6.60 -12.34 5.36
N LYS A 76 -6.86 -13.65 5.39
CA LYS A 76 -6.10 -14.62 6.20
C LYS A 76 -4.61 -14.61 5.80
N ALA A 77 -4.33 -14.57 4.50
CA ALA A 77 -2.96 -14.44 4.01
C ALA A 77 -2.33 -13.10 4.39
N LEU A 78 -3.05 -11.99 4.19
CA LEU A 78 -2.57 -10.65 4.51
C LEU A 78 -2.17 -10.52 5.98
N PHE A 79 -3.01 -11.01 6.89
CA PHE A 79 -2.72 -11.03 8.33
C PHE A 79 -1.46 -11.84 8.63
N LYS A 80 -1.31 -13.00 7.99
CA LYS A 80 -0.12 -13.83 8.17
C LYS A 80 1.16 -13.15 7.66
N ILE A 81 1.07 -12.47 6.53
CA ILE A 81 2.18 -11.69 5.95
C ILE A 81 2.58 -10.57 6.92
N PHE A 82 1.63 -9.81 7.47
CA PHE A 82 1.93 -8.79 8.48
C PHE A 82 2.51 -9.38 9.76
N GLU A 83 1.95 -10.47 10.28
CA GLU A 83 2.47 -11.18 11.47
C GLU A 83 3.93 -11.59 11.26
N ASN A 84 4.27 -12.15 10.11
CA ASN A 84 5.63 -12.57 9.80
C ASN A 84 6.57 -11.38 9.55
N ALA A 85 6.10 -10.30 8.93
CA ALA A 85 6.88 -9.07 8.77
C ALA A 85 7.23 -8.47 10.14
N ARG A 86 6.27 -8.46 11.07
CA ARG A 86 6.48 -7.99 12.46
C ARG A 86 7.52 -8.81 13.21
N LYS A 87 7.60 -10.13 12.99
CA LYS A 87 8.67 -10.96 13.56
C LYS A 87 10.06 -10.54 13.10
N ILE A 88 10.17 -9.89 11.93
CA ILE A 88 11.45 -9.44 11.37
C ILE A 88 11.78 -8.02 11.86
N CYS A 89 10.81 -7.10 11.81
CA CYS A 89 11.07 -5.67 12.03
C CYS A 89 10.61 -5.13 13.40
N GLY A 90 9.92 -5.93 14.20
CA GLY A 90 9.31 -5.48 15.46
C GLY A 90 8.31 -4.33 15.21
N ASP A 91 8.47 -3.25 15.98
CA ASP A 91 7.60 -2.08 15.93
C ASP A 91 7.98 -1.06 14.83
N ALA A 92 8.98 -1.37 14.00
CA ALA A 92 9.34 -0.49 12.89
C ALA A 92 8.14 -0.32 11.93
N PRO A 93 7.91 0.89 11.38
CA PRO A 93 6.75 1.15 10.53
C PRO A 93 6.66 0.21 9.31
N LEU A 94 5.47 -0.34 9.05
CA LEU A 94 5.15 -1.10 7.84
C LEU A 94 4.03 -0.44 7.05
N GLY A 95 4.18 -0.37 5.74
CA GLY A 95 3.16 0.08 4.81
C GLY A 95 2.36 -1.08 4.20
N ALA A 96 1.14 -0.80 3.75
CA ALA A 96 0.39 -1.64 2.82
C ALA A 96 0.13 -0.87 1.52
N ASN A 97 0.42 -1.48 0.37
CA ASN A 97 -0.01 -0.97 -0.93
C ASN A 97 -1.33 -1.64 -1.34
N VAL A 98 -2.36 -0.82 -1.57
CA VAL A 98 -3.68 -1.24 -2.05
C VAL A 98 -4.02 -0.44 -3.30
N LEU A 99 -4.20 -1.12 -4.43
CA LEU A 99 -4.54 -0.48 -5.69
C LEU A 99 -6.00 -0.01 -5.67
N TYR A 100 -6.28 1.23 -6.09
CA TYR A 100 -7.63 1.78 -6.08
C TYR A 100 -8.57 1.08 -7.08
N ALA A 101 -8.04 0.65 -8.23
CA ALA A 101 -8.79 0.05 -9.33
C ALA A 101 -9.29 -1.39 -9.06
N ILE A 102 -9.08 -1.93 -7.87
CA ILE A 102 -9.46 -3.32 -7.55
C ILE A 102 -10.92 -3.38 -7.09
N ASN A 103 -11.54 -4.52 -7.34
CA ASN A 103 -12.80 -4.86 -6.68
C ASN A 103 -12.57 -5.02 -5.17
N ASP A 104 -13.56 -4.62 -4.36
CA ASP A 104 -13.48 -4.62 -2.90
C ASP A 104 -12.37 -3.74 -2.30
N TYR A 105 -11.94 -2.67 -2.99
CA TYR A 105 -10.90 -1.74 -2.52
C TYR A 105 -11.06 -1.37 -1.03
N GLY A 106 -12.24 -0.90 -0.62
CA GLY A 106 -12.49 -0.48 0.76
C GLY A 106 -12.34 -1.61 1.78
N ARG A 107 -12.75 -2.83 1.43
CA ARG A 107 -12.52 -4.02 2.27
C ARG A 107 -11.03 -4.28 2.43
N VAL A 108 -10.26 -4.25 1.34
CA VAL A 108 -8.82 -4.56 1.39
C VAL A 108 -8.03 -3.48 2.14
N VAL A 109 -8.42 -2.20 2.02
CA VAL A 109 -7.87 -1.12 2.87
C VAL A 109 -8.14 -1.40 4.34
N ARG A 110 -9.38 -1.76 4.69
CA ARG A 110 -9.74 -2.06 6.08
C ARG A 110 -9.03 -3.29 6.61
N ASP A 111 -8.98 -4.37 5.83
CA ASP A 111 -8.23 -5.59 6.15
C ASP A 111 -6.73 -5.27 6.39
N SER A 112 -6.15 -4.32 5.64
CA SER A 112 -4.76 -3.88 5.83
C SER A 112 -4.57 -3.10 7.14
N CYS A 113 -5.53 -2.27 7.52
CA CYS A 113 -5.50 -1.56 8.80
C CYS A 113 -5.60 -2.55 9.97
N GLU A 114 -6.53 -3.51 9.89
CA GLU A 114 -6.70 -4.55 10.90
C GLU A 114 -5.49 -5.49 11.01
N ALA A 115 -4.80 -5.74 9.90
CA ALA A 115 -3.54 -6.50 9.89
C ALA A 115 -2.37 -5.74 10.57
N GLY A 116 -2.54 -4.46 10.89
CA GLY A 116 -1.56 -3.65 11.60
C GLY A 116 -0.66 -2.81 10.69
N ALA A 117 -1.10 -2.44 9.49
CA ALA A 117 -0.40 -1.46 8.68
C ALA A 117 -0.30 -0.11 9.42
N ASN A 118 0.87 0.51 9.40
CA ASN A 118 1.07 1.87 9.91
C ASN A 118 0.71 2.91 8.86
N ILE A 119 0.92 2.59 7.59
CA ILE A 119 0.78 3.48 6.45
C ILE A 119 0.00 2.76 5.35
N ILE A 120 -1.05 3.38 4.82
CA ILE A 120 -1.76 2.90 3.63
C ILE A 120 -1.30 3.72 2.43
N ILE A 121 -0.77 3.03 1.43
CA ILE A 121 -0.37 3.59 0.15
C ILE A 121 -1.36 3.11 -0.92
N THR A 122 -1.85 4.04 -1.75
CA THR A 122 -2.76 3.69 -2.84
C THR A 122 -2.46 4.46 -4.10
N GLY A 123 -2.27 3.72 -5.20
CA GLY A 123 -2.20 4.25 -6.55
C GLY A 123 -3.29 3.68 -7.47
N ALA A 124 -3.04 3.73 -8.78
CA ALA A 124 -3.96 3.25 -9.83
C ALA A 124 -5.38 3.86 -9.75
N GLY A 125 -5.47 5.18 -9.51
CA GLY A 125 -6.72 5.93 -9.51
C GLY A 125 -6.72 7.12 -8.57
N LEU A 126 -7.91 7.69 -8.30
CA LEU A 126 -8.10 8.80 -7.36
C LEU A 126 -8.82 8.30 -6.09
N PRO A 127 -8.09 7.98 -5.01
CA PRO A 127 -8.65 7.36 -3.81
C PRO A 127 -9.41 8.36 -2.92
N THR A 128 -10.46 8.96 -3.47
CA THR A 128 -11.20 10.06 -2.82
C THR A 128 -12.00 9.65 -1.58
N ASN A 129 -12.20 8.36 -1.36
CA ASN A 129 -12.92 7.75 -0.24
C ASN A 129 -12.01 6.91 0.67
N MET A 130 -10.69 6.90 0.48
CA MET A 130 -9.78 6.13 1.34
C MET A 130 -9.95 6.40 2.84
N PRO A 131 -10.10 7.67 3.30
CA PRO A 131 -10.20 7.93 4.75
C PRO A 131 -11.39 7.22 5.41
N GLU A 132 -12.50 7.04 4.68
CA GLU A 132 -13.71 6.35 5.13
C GLU A 132 -13.42 4.90 5.55
N PHE A 133 -12.57 4.21 4.79
CA PHE A 133 -12.25 2.80 5.07
C PHE A 133 -11.22 2.62 6.21
N THR A 134 -10.61 3.72 6.64
CA THR A 134 -9.61 3.74 7.73
C THR A 134 -10.15 4.34 9.03
N GLU A 135 -11.46 4.64 9.09
CA GLU A 135 -12.10 5.15 10.28
C GLU A 135 -11.92 4.17 11.47
N GLY A 136 -11.51 4.73 12.62
CA GLY A 136 -11.19 3.96 13.82
C GLY A 136 -9.73 3.46 13.89
N PHE A 137 -8.92 3.69 12.86
CA PHE A 137 -7.50 3.30 12.82
C PHE A 137 -6.58 4.52 12.77
N ASP A 138 -5.50 4.47 13.57
CA ASP A 138 -4.44 5.49 13.54
C ASP A 138 -3.36 5.14 12.52
N VAL A 139 -3.73 5.32 11.25
CA VAL A 139 -2.89 5.04 10.08
C VAL A 139 -2.61 6.32 9.29
N ALA A 140 -1.40 6.41 8.72
CA ALA A 140 -1.06 7.47 7.79
C ALA A 140 -1.53 7.11 6.37
N LEU A 141 -2.04 8.08 5.62
CA LEU A 141 -2.64 7.87 4.30
C LEU A 141 -1.81 8.57 3.23
N VAL A 142 -1.35 7.80 2.24
CA VAL A 142 -0.40 8.25 1.22
C VAL A 142 -0.91 7.88 -0.18
N PRO A 143 -1.58 8.80 -0.91
CA PRO A 143 -1.92 8.58 -2.30
C PRO A 143 -0.68 8.67 -3.19
N ILE A 144 -0.66 7.84 -4.22
CA ILE A 144 0.22 7.96 -5.38
C ILE A 144 -0.49 8.81 -6.42
N VAL A 145 0.19 9.83 -6.94
CA VAL A 145 -0.36 10.76 -7.95
C VAL A 145 0.61 10.92 -9.11
N SER A 146 0.06 11.18 -10.29
CA SER A 146 0.83 11.50 -11.51
C SER A 146 0.87 13.00 -11.81
N SER A 147 0.13 13.83 -11.07
CA SER A 147 0.06 15.28 -11.33
C SER A 147 -0.39 16.10 -10.11
N ALA A 148 -0.03 17.38 -10.10
CA ALA A 148 -0.52 18.35 -9.12
C ALA A 148 -2.05 18.51 -9.17
N LYS A 149 -2.67 18.33 -10.34
CA LYS A 149 -4.14 18.36 -10.50
C LYS A 149 -4.81 17.22 -9.73
N ALA A 150 -4.28 16.00 -9.85
CA ALA A 150 -4.77 14.84 -9.11
C ALA A 150 -4.65 15.05 -7.59
N LEU A 151 -3.49 15.52 -7.13
CA LEU A 151 -3.27 15.84 -5.71
C LEU A 151 -4.28 16.89 -5.19
N LYS A 152 -4.48 17.98 -5.93
CA LYS A 152 -5.43 19.04 -5.55
C LYS A 152 -6.86 18.51 -5.39
N ILE A 153 -7.29 17.58 -6.24
CA ILE A 153 -8.61 16.95 -6.15
C ILE A 153 -8.71 16.10 -4.87
N ILE A 154 -7.69 15.30 -4.57
CA ILE A 154 -7.66 14.46 -3.36
C ILE A 154 -7.72 15.33 -2.11
N CYS A 155 -6.84 16.33 -1.98
CA CYS A 155 -6.81 17.21 -0.81
C CYS A 155 -8.15 17.90 -0.58
N LYS A 156 -8.71 18.55 -1.62
CA LYS A 156 -10.02 19.23 -1.50
C LYS A 156 -11.15 18.29 -1.08
N ARG A 157 -11.14 17.06 -1.62
CA ARG A 157 -12.21 16.09 -1.32
C ARG A 157 -12.11 15.56 0.09
N TRP A 158 -10.89 15.24 0.52
CA TRP A 158 -10.66 14.72 1.87
C TRP A 158 -10.88 15.79 2.94
N GLU A 159 -10.44 17.02 2.69
CA GLU A 159 -10.67 18.13 3.61
C GLU A 159 -12.18 18.37 3.80
N LYS A 160 -12.93 18.45 2.69
CA LYS A 160 -14.38 18.71 2.72
C LYS A 160 -15.19 17.59 3.37
N ARG A 161 -14.82 16.31 3.17
CA ARG A 161 -15.63 15.16 3.61
C ARG A 161 -15.19 14.57 4.94
N TYR A 162 -13.90 14.62 5.23
CA TYR A 162 -13.30 13.87 6.34
C TYR A 162 -12.43 14.77 7.25
N ASN A 163 -12.37 16.09 6.99
CA ASN A 163 -11.51 17.03 7.70
C ASN A 163 -10.05 16.54 7.78
N ARG A 164 -9.55 15.98 6.66
CA ARG A 164 -8.22 15.37 6.57
C ARG A 164 -7.55 15.71 5.25
N VAL A 165 -6.22 15.73 5.25
CA VAL A 165 -5.39 15.77 4.04
C VAL A 165 -4.41 14.60 4.07
N PRO A 166 -3.81 14.22 2.92
CA PRO A 166 -2.77 13.20 2.89
C PRO A 166 -1.61 13.50 3.84
N ASP A 167 -1.10 12.46 4.52
CA ASP A 167 0.05 12.57 5.44
C ASP A 167 1.38 12.69 4.70
N ALA A 168 1.43 12.14 3.50
CA ALA A 168 2.49 12.31 2.51
C ALA A 168 1.89 12.04 1.11
N VAL A 169 2.67 12.28 0.07
CA VAL A 169 2.27 12.01 -1.32
C VAL A 169 3.44 11.37 -2.04
N ILE A 170 3.16 10.33 -2.82
CA ILE A 170 4.14 9.74 -3.74
C ILE A 170 3.82 10.27 -5.13
N VAL A 171 4.81 10.87 -5.79
CA VAL A 171 4.69 11.31 -7.19
C VAL A 171 5.42 10.29 -8.06
N GLU A 172 4.70 9.68 -8.98
CA GLU A 172 5.27 8.77 -9.97
C GLU A 172 5.29 9.45 -11.34
N GLY A 173 6.42 9.30 -12.04
CA GLY A 173 6.61 9.76 -13.41
C GLY A 173 6.48 8.62 -14.43
N PRO A 174 6.54 8.93 -15.73
CA PRO A 174 6.27 7.96 -16.80
C PRO A 174 7.36 6.89 -16.98
N LEU A 175 8.52 7.02 -16.33
CA LEU A 175 9.58 6.01 -16.36
C LEU A 175 9.54 5.03 -15.18
N SER A 176 8.52 5.08 -14.33
CA SER A 176 8.32 4.07 -13.27
C SER A 176 7.97 2.69 -13.83
N GLY A 177 8.21 1.63 -13.06
CA GLY A 177 7.76 0.27 -13.45
C GLY A 177 6.30 0.02 -13.09
N GLY A 178 5.63 -0.87 -13.81
CA GLY A 178 4.28 -1.36 -13.46
C GLY A 178 3.15 -0.59 -14.12
N HIS A 179 2.00 -0.49 -13.44
CA HIS A 179 0.82 0.20 -13.97
C HIS A 179 0.91 1.70 -13.73
N GLN A 180 0.92 2.48 -14.82
CA GLN A 180 1.16 3.92 -14.77
C GLN A 180 -0.05 4.73 -15.22
N GLY A 181 -0.14 5.96 -14.72
CA GLY A 181 -1.12 6.96 -15.16
C GLY A 181 -0.69 7.74 -16.42
N PHE A 182 0.23 7.18 -17.22
CA PHE A 182 0.80 7.81 -18.40
C PHE A 182 0.58 6.93 -19.63
N THR A 183 0.40 7.57 -20.80
CA THR A 183 0.40 6.86 -22.09
C THR A 183 1.83 6.58 -22.53
N TYR A 184 2.01 5.63 -23.45
CA TYR A 184 3.33 5.24 -23.97
C TYR A 184 4.11 6.44 -24.54
N GLU A 185 3.42 7.36 -25.21
CA GLU A 185 4.01 8.56 -25.79
C GLU A 185 4.55 9.50 -24.72
N GLN A 186 3.91 9.55 -23.55
CA GLN A 186 4.34 10.39 -22.43
C GLN A 186 5.62 9.89 -21.76
N CYS A 187 6.10 8.69 -22.08
CA CYS A 187 7.38 8.17 -21.61
C CYS A 187 8.59 8.76 -22.34
N PHE A 188 8.39 9.45 -23.47
CA PHE A 188 9.46 10.00 -24.31
C PHE A 188 9.46 11.54 -24.39
N MET A 189 8.61 12.21 -23.60
CA MET A 189 8.59 13.67 -23.43
C MET A 189 9.49 14.10 -22.29
#